data_AF-A0A7V0WVZ1-F1
#
_entry.id   AF-A0A7V0WVZ1-F1
#
_cell.length_a   1.000
_cell.length_b   1.000
_cell.length_c   1.000
_cell.angle_alpha   90.00
_cell.angle_beta   90.00
_cell.angle_gamma   90.00
#
_symmetry.space_group_name_H-M   'P 1'
#
loop_
_entity.id
_entity.type
_entity.pdbx_description
1 polymer ?
#
loop_
_entity_poly.entity_id
_entity_poly.type
_entity_poly.pdbx_seq_one_letter_code
_entity_poly.pdbx_strand_id
1 'polypeptide(L)' 'MQVDLELLDNGKLLPLVEEFYTLQGEGYHTGKAAYFIRIGGCDVGCSWCDAKFTWNPKNFPPVKVEQ' A
#
# COMPACT_ATOMS: atom_id res chain seq x y z
N MET A 1 -7.05 -9.35 12.33
CA MET A 1 -7.42 -8.10 11.65
C MET A 1 -8.24 -8.50 10.43
N GLN A 2 -9.57 -8.43 10.51
CA GLN A 2 -10.42 -8.86 9.41
C GLN A 2 -10.72 -7.64 8.54
N VAL A 3 -10.18 -7.63 7.32
CA VAL A 3 -10.54 -6.67 6.28
C VAL A 3 -11.73 -7.27 5.57
N ASP A 4 -12.84 -6.54 5.52
CA ASP A 4 -13.99 -6.97 4.75
C ASP A 4 -13.64 -6.86 3.26
N LEU A 5 -13.45 -8.00 2.60
CA LEU A 5 -13.06 -8.06 1.19
C LEU A 5 -14.16 -7.50 0.28
N GLU A 6 -15.42 -7.51 0.71
CA GLU A 6 -16.52 -6.87 -0.03
C GLU A 6 -16.34 -5.35 -0.10
N LEU A 7 -15.66 -4.77 0.91
CA LEU A 7 -15.38 -3.33 0.99
C LEU A 7 -14.34 -2.85 -0.05
N LEU A 8 -13.56 -3.78 -0.63
CA LEU A 8 -12.53 -3.47 -1.62
C LEU A 8 -13.06 -3.53 -3.07
N ASP A 9 -14.35 -3.83 -3.27
CA ASP A 9 -15.05 -3.86 -4.57
C ASP A 9 -14.21 -4.54 -5.67
N ASN A 10 -13.78 -5.79 -5.43
CA ASN A 10 -12.94 -6.57 -6.36
C ASN A 10 -11.69 -5.82 -6.85
N GLY A 11 -11.09 -4.97 -6.01
CA GLY A 11 -9.90 -4.18 -6.34
C GLY A 11 -10.20 -2.82 -6.95
N LYS A 12 -11.47 -2.40 -7.03
CA LYS A 12 -11.85 -1.04 -7.44
C LYS A 12 -11.77 -0.03 -6.29
N LEU A 13 -11.68 -0.50 -5.06
CA LEU A 13 -11.45 0.31 -3.86
C LEU A 13 -10.22 -0.23 -3.13
N LEU A 14 -9.22 0.62 -2.88
CA LEU A 14 -7.97 0.23 -2.24
C LEU A 14 -7.61 1.17 -1.07
N PRO A 15 -7.15 0.66 0.08
CA PRO A 15 -6.70 1.49 1.20
C PRO A 15 -5.33 2.12 0.87
N LEU A 16 -5.34 3.27 0.19
CA LEU A 16 -4.14 3.96 -0.25
C LEU A 16 -3.46 4.67 0.93
N VAL A 17 -2.18 4.39 1.13
CA VAL A 17 -1.35 5.06 2.15
C VAL A 17 -0.69 6.30 1.55
N GLU A 18 0.02 6.12 0.45
CA GLU A 18 0.76 7.17 -0.25
C GLU A 18 0.99 6.75 -1.70
N GLU A 19 1.07 7.76 -2.57
CA GLU A 19 1.49 7.60 -3.96
C GLU A 19 2.41 8.76 -4.35
N PHE A 20 3.47 8.46 -5.10
CA PHE A 20 4.44 9.46 -5.53
C PHE A 20 5.35 8.95 -6.64
N TYR A 21 5.88 9.89 -7.41
CA TYR A 21 6.87 9.62 -8.45
C TYR A 21 8.29 9.88 -7.93
N THR A 22 9.17 8.90 -8.05
CA THR A 22 10.58 9.01 -7.63
C THR A 22 11.47 8.02 -8.38
N LEU A 23 12.70 7.80 -7.91
CA LEU A 23 13.58 6.72 -8.35
C LEU A 23 13.46 5.52 -7.40
N GLN A 24 13.44 4.30 -7.94
CA GLN A 24 13.56 3.08 -7.15
C GLN A 24 14.90 3.07 -6.42
N GLY A 25 14.89 2.85 -5.10
CA GLY A 25 16.08 2.88 -4.25
C GLY A 25 16.79 1.53 -4.10
N GLU A 26 16.10 0.42 -4.42
CA GLU A 26 16.57 -0.92 -4.09
C GLU A 26 16.46 -1.96 -5.22
N GLY A 27 17.26 -3.03 -5.09
CA GLY A 27 17.21 -4.20 -5.95
C GLY A 27 17.75 -3.98 -7.37
N TYR A 28 17.22 -4.75 -8.32
CA TYR A 28 17.66 -4.72 -9.73
C TYR A 28 17.27 -3.43 -10.47
N HIS A 29 16.25 -2.74 -9.99
CA HIS A 29 15.72 -1.52 -10.61
C HIS A 29 16.23 -0.23 -9.94
N THR A 30 17.19 -0.31 -9.02
CA THR A 30 17.79 0.86 -8.36
C THR A 30 18.20 1.94 -9.37
N GLY A 31 17.81 3.18 -9.09
CA GLY A 31 18.08 4.36 -9.91
C GLY A 31 17.12 4.57 -11.08
N LYS A 32 16.17 3.66 -11.34
CA LYS A 32 15.17 3.83 -12.40
C LYS A 32 13.97 4.62 -11.89
N ALA A 33 13.43 5.48 -12.75
CA ALA A 33 12.20 6.20 -12.45
C ALA A 33 11.01 5.25 -12.29
N ALA A 34 10.22 5.46 -11.26
CA ALA A 34 9.07 4.64 -10.90
C ALA A 34 7.99 5.47 -10.21
N TYR A 35 6.74 5.09 -10.43
CA TYR A 35 5.60 5.57 -9.67
C TYR A 35 5.29 4.54 -8.58
N PHE A 36 5.34 4.95 -7.33
CA PHE A 36 5.08 4.09 -6.18
C PHE A 36 3.64 4.27 -5.72
N ILE A 37 2.97 3.15 -5.45
CA ILE A 37 1.64 3.08 -4.85
C ILE A 37 1.77 2.18 -3.62
N ARG A 38 1.61 2.73 -2.42
CA ARG A 38 1.66 1.96 -1.17
C ARG A 38 0.25 1.72 -0.64
N ILE A 39 -0.09 0.45 -0.44
CA ILE A 39 -1.39 0.03 0.09
C ILE A 39 -1.27 -0.33 1.57
N GLY A 40 -2.32 -0.06 2.33
CA GLY A 40 -2.44 -0.39 3.75
C GLY A 40 -2.89 -1.83 3.96
N GLY A 41 -2.40 -2.45 5.03
CA GLY A 41 -2.68 -3.84 5.37
C GLY A 41 -1.42 -4.72 5.31
N CYS A 42 -1.08 -5.34 6.43
CA CYS A 42 -0.04 -6.37 6.51
C CYS A 42 -0.37 -7.34 7.64
N ASP A 43 -0.36 -8.64 7.35
CA ASP A 43 -0.68 -9.72 8.30
C ASP A 43 0.56 -10.42 8.87
N VAL A 44 1.76 -10.12 8.36
CA VAL A 44 3.02 -10.77 8.77
C VAL A 44 3.50 -10.31 10.15
N GLY A 45 3.39 -9.01 10.45
CA GLY A 45 3.74 -8.49 11.77
C GLY A 45 5.24 -8.42 12.10
N CYS A 46 6.11 -8.15 11.12
CA CYS A 46 7.56 -8.09 11.32
C CYS A 46 8.00 -7.06 12.38
N SER A 47 8.80 -7.48 13.36
CA SER A 47 9.29 -6.61 14.44
C SER A 47 10.19 -5.46 13.97
N TRP A 48 10.84 -5.60 12.82
CA TRP A 48 11.80 -4.67 12.22
C TRP A 48 11.24 -3.88 11.03
N CYS A 49 9.92 -3.93 10.78
CA CYS A 49 9.32 -3.11 9.72
C CYS A 49 9.52 -1.62 10.00
N ASP A 50 10.00 -0.89 9.00
CA ASP A 50 10.17 0.56 8.99
C ASP A 50 8.84 1.31 8.76
N ALA A 51 7.89 0.67 8.06
CA ALA A 51 6.57 1.20 7.72
C ALA A 51 5.42 0.62 8.56
N LYS A 52 5.61 0.37 9.86
CA LYS A 52 4.57 -0.25 10.74
C LYS A 52 3.23 0.47 10.76
N PHE A 53 3.22 1.78 10.53
CA PHE A 53 2.00 2.59 10.52
C PHE A 53 1.01 2.16 9.41
N THR A 54 1.47 1.44 8.39
CA THR A 54 0.66 0.96 7.27
C THR A 54 -0.10 -0.33 7.56
N TRP A 55 0.20 -1.02 8.67
CA TRP A 55 -0.32 -2.36 8.92
C TRP A 55 -1.83 -2.42 9.11
N ASN A 56 -2.42 -1.40 9.74
CA ASN A 56 -3.87 -1.35 9.95
C ASN A 56 -4.55 -0.62 8.77
N PRO A 57 -5.22 -1.33 7.86
CA PRO A 57 -5.87 -0.72 6.71
C PRO A 57 -7.05 0.17 7.11
N LYS A 58 -7.62 0.00 8.32
CA LYS A 58 -8.71 0.87 8.81
C LYS A 58 -8.27 2.33 9.01
N ASN A 59 -6.96 2.58 9.09
CA ASN A 59 -6.41 3.92 9.18
C ASN A 59 -6.44 4.65 7.81
N PHE A 60 -6.66 3.92 6.72
CA PHE A 60 -6.58 4.43 5.35
C PHE A 60 -7.93 4.18 4.65
N PRO A 61 -8.81 5.19 4.55
CA PRO A 61 -10.07 5.07 3.85
C PRO A 61 -9.86 4.58 2.40
N PRO A 62 -10.62 3.58 1.92
CA PRO A 62 -10.46 3.09 0.56
C PRO A 62 -10.71 4.17 -0.50
N VAL A 63 -9.80 4.25 -1.46
CA VAL A 63 -9.83 5.18 -2.59
C VAL A 63 -10.24 4.41 -3.84
N LYS A 64 -11.02 5.06 -4.72
CA LYS A 64 -11.41 4.48 -6.02
C LYS A 64 -10.20 4.38 -6.93
N VAL A 65 -10.06 3.23 -7.59
CA VAL A 65 -9.11 3.07 -8.69
C VAL A 65 -9.72 3.73 -9.93
N GLU A 66 -9.18 4.89 -10.30
CA GLU A 66 -9.51 5.54 -11.57
C GLU A 66 -8.76 4.82 -12.71
N GLN A 67 -9.47 4.54 -13.81
CA GLN A 67 -8.91 3.91 -15.01
C GLN A 67 -8.37 4.95 -15.99
#